data_AF-A0A9P9XME2-F1
#
_entry.id   AF-A0A9P9XME2-F1
#
_cell.length_a   1.000
_cell.length_b   1.000
_cell.length_c   1.000
_cell.angle_alpha   90.00
_cell.angle_beta   90.00
_cell.angle_gamma   90.00
#
_symmetry.space_group_name_H-M   'P 1'
#
loop_
_entity.id
_entity.type
_entity.pdbx_description
1 polymer ?
#
loop_
_entity_poly.entity_id
_entity_poly.type
_entity_poly.pdbx_seq_one_letter_code
_entity_poly.pdbx_strand_id
1 'polypeptide(L)'
;MLSKIGVLTGALLGALPMTLACLGYEGGLPKPTSNKQISAPIYVKSGEVFDGGWAKYDRSPTSCREQVEGGEKDTAFVLQKGATLRNVIIGKTAGEGVYCLGGGCNIEFVWFEDVCEDAISIKNDKAGDVTWIVGGGAYHAADKII
;
A
#
# COMPACT_ATOMS: atom_id res chain seq x y z
N MET A 1 -48.19 -33.55 -37.99
CA MET A 1 -47.11 -34.41 -37.45
C MET A 1 -45.80 -33.88 -38.04
N LEU A 2 -44.74 -33.46 -37.35
CA LEU A 2 -44.23 -33.69 -36.00
C LEU A 2 -43.69 -32.39 -35.37
N SER A 3 -44.04 -32.23 -34.09
CA SER A 3 -43.29 -31.74 -32.93
C SER A 3 -42.12 -30.75 -33.09
N LYS A 4 -42.29 -29.55 -32.52
CA LYS A 4 -41.21 -28.65 -32.08
C LYS A 4 -40.62 -29.20 -30.77
N ILE A 5 -39.36 -29.61 -30.77
CA ILE A 5 -38.61 -29.91 -29.55
C ILE A 5 -37.73 -28.70 -29.25
N GLY A 6 -38.08 -28.00 -28.16
CA GLY A 6 -37.26 -26.94 -27.59
C GLY A 6 -36.04 -27.52 -26.89
N VAL A 7 -34.87 -26.99 -27.20
CA VAL A 7 -33.65 -27.23 -26.43
C VAL A 7 -33.49 -26.06 -25.47
N LEU A 8 -33.85 -26.28 -24.20
CA LEU A 8 -33.40 -25.41 -23.11
C LEU A 8 -31.92 -25.69 -22.88
N THR A 9 -31.06 -24.83 -23.40
CA THR A 9 -29.65 -24.74 -22.96
C THR A 9 -29.63 -24.06 -21.60
N GLY A 10 -29.68 -24.87 -20.53
CA GLY A 10 -29.37 -24.41 -19.18
C GLY A 10 -27.90 -24.02 -19.11
N ALA A 11 -27.62 -22.73 -18.96
CA ALA A 11 -26.28 -22.27 -18.64
C ALA A 11 -25.92 -22.75 -17.23
N LEU A 12 -25.02 -23.72 -17.14
CA LEU A 12 -24.40 -24.14 -15.89
C LEU A 12 -23.48 -22.99 -15.45
N LEU A 13 -23.99 -22.04 -14.66
CA LEU A 13 -23.15 -21.13 -13.90
C LEU A 13 -22.33 -21.97 -12.94
N GLY A 14 -21.10 -22.31 -13.33
CA GLY A 14 -20.14 -22.95 -12.46
C GLY A 14 -19.99 -22.09 -11.20
N ALA A 15 -20.36 -22.65 -10.06
CA ALA A 15 -20.04 -22.07 -8.77
C ALA A 15 -18.52 -22.06 -8.64
N LEU A 16 -17.89 -20.93 -8.98
CA LEU A 16 -16.51 -20.68 -8.60
C LEU A 16 -16.50 -20.69 -7.06
N PRO A 17 -15.74 -21.60 -6.41
CA PRO A 17 -15.64 -21.58 -4.97
C PRO A 17 -15.05 -20.23 -4.56
N MET A 18 -15.80 -19.44 -3.78
CA MET A 18 -15.36 -18.15 -3.23
C MET A 18 -14.17 -18.27 -2.26
N THR A 19 -13.57 -19.46 -2.13
CA THR A 19 -12.50 -19.77 -1.19
C THR A 19 -11.12 -19.25 -1.61
N LEU A 20 -10.98 -18.66 -2.81
CA LEU A 20 -9.73 -18.03 -3.25
C LEU A 20 -9.52 -16.61 -2.70
N ALA A 21 -10.55 -15.98 -2.13
CA ALA A 21 -10.44 -14.61 -1.61
C ALA A 21 -9.73 -14.49 -0.25
N CYS A 22 -9.43 -15.62 0.42
CA CYS A 22 -8.78 -15.64 1.74
C CYS A 22 -7.30 -16.05 1.72
N LEU A 23 -6.69 -16.26 0.54
CA LEU A 23 -5.25 -16.50 0.47
C LEU A 23 -4.52 -15.16 0.51
N GLY A 24 -4.36 -14.63 1.73
CA GLY A 24 -3.42 -13.56 1.99
C GLY A 24 -2.01 -14.00 1.61
N TYR A 25 -1.18 -13.08 1.13
CA TYR A 25 0.21 -13.38 0.83
C TYR A 25 0.99 -13.57 2.15
N GLU A 26 1.48 -14.79 2.37
CA GLU A 26 2.23 -15.20 3.59
C GLU A 26 3.75 -15.24 3.39
N GLY A 27 4.24 -14.84 2.21
CA GLY A 27 5.66 -14.95 1.83
C GLY A 27 6.62 -13.99 2.55
N GLY A 28 6.10 -13.15 3.45
CA GLY A 28 6.86 -12.08 4.10
C GLY A 28 7.38 -11.03 3.12
N LEU A 29 8.36 -10.21 3.51
CA LEU A 29 8.86 -9.10 2.66
C LEU A 29 9.08 -9.54 1.19
N PRO A 30 8.35 -8.97 0.22
CA PRO A 30 8.46 -9.36 -1.19
C PRO A 30 9.85 -9.05 -1.76
N LYS A 31 10.28 -9.86 -2.74
CA LYS A 31 11.49 -9.55 -3.49
C LYS A 31 11.25 -8.34 -4.41
N PRO A 32 12.06 -7.27 -4.30
CA PRO A 32 11.85 -6.08 -5.12
C PRO A 32 12.12 -6.34 -6.60
N THR A 33 11.29 -5.77 -7.47
CA THR A 33 11.48 -5.83 -8.94
C THR A 33 12.56 -4.86 -9.41
N SER A 34 12.73 -3.75 -8.69
CA SER A 34 13.79 -2.77 -8.91
C SER A 34 14.07 -1.99 -7.63
N ASN A 35 15.21 -1.30 -7.57
CA ASN A 35 15.56 -0.41 -6.46
C ASN A 35 15.58 1.05 -6.96
N LYS A 36 14.98 1.95 -6.18
CA LYS A 36 14.88 3.38 -6.44
C LYS A 36 15.52 4.12 -5.27
N GLN A 37 16.33 5.12 -5.60
CA GLN A 37 16.91 6.05 -4.63
C GLN A 37 16.21 7.39 -4.81
N ILE A 38 15.58 7.90 -3.76
CA ILE A 38 14.82 9.16 -3.79
C ILE A 38 15.46 10.19 -2.86
N SER A 39 15.58 11.43 -3.33
CA SER A 39 16.20 12.53 -2.55
C SER A 39 15.20 13.43 -1.84
N ALA A 40 13.91 13.38 -2.21
CA ALA A 40 12.77 13.97 -1.49
C ALA A 40 11.57 12.99 -1.42
N PRO A 41 10.55 13.23 -0.59
CA PRO A 41 9.32 12.45 -0.60
C PRO A 41 8.66 12.43 -1.98
N ILE A 42 8.05 11.30 -2.33
CA ILE A 42 7.21 11.21 -3.53
C ILE A 42 5.78 11.61 -3.14
N TYR A 43 5.27 12.66 -3.78
CA TYR A 43 3.89 13.10 -3.60
C TYR A 43 2.97 12.38 -4.59
N VAL A 44 1.93 11.74 -4.07
CA VAL A 44 0.82 11.19 -4.86
C VAL A 44 -0.39 12.10 -4.66
N LYS A 45 -0.85 12.74 -5.74
CA LYS A 45 -1.86 13.79 -5.61
C LYS A 45 -3.24 13.21 -5.35
N SER A 46 -4.15 14.09 -4.93
CA SER A 46 -5.54 13.74 -4.61
C SER A 46 -6.19 12.90 -5.73
N GLY A 47 -6.67 11.71 -5.38
CA GLY A 47 -7.31 10.77 -6.29
C GLY A 47 -6.39 10.05 -7.29
N GLU A 48 -5.08 10.33 -7.30
CA GLU A 48 -4.12 9.64 -8.16
C GLU A 48 -3.73 8.27 -7.59
N VAL A 49 -3.33 7.36 -8.48
CA VAL A 49 -2.78 6.05 -8.12
C VAL A 49 -1.30 6.03 -8.47
N PHE A 50 -0.48 5.71 -7.48
CA PHE A 50 0.91 5.32 -7.67
C PHE A 50 1.03 3.80 -7.50
N ASP A 51 1.33 3.09 -8.59
CA ASP A 51 1.68 1.67 -8.56
C ASP A 51 3.20 1.53 -8.71
N GLY A 52 3.84 1.07 -7.64
CA GLY A 52 5.29 0.87 -7.60
C GLY A 52 5.77 -0.39 -8.34
N GLY A 53 4.85 -1.27 -8.76
CA GLY A 53 5.21 -2.53 -9.43
C GLY A 53 6.17 -3.39 -8.62
N TRP A 54 6.06 -3.36 -7.29
CA TRP A 54 6.95 -3.99 -6.31
C TRP A 54 8.39 -3.45 -6.31
N ALA A 55 8.60 -2.21 -6.74
CA ALA A 55 9.88 -1.55 -6.58
C ALA A 55 10.15 -1.17 -5.12
N LYS A 56 11.43 -1.22 -4.72
CA LYS A 56 11.92 -0.72 -3.43
C LYS A 56 12.35 0.74 -3.52
N TYR A 57 11.94 1.55 -2.55
CA TYR A 57 12.26 2.97 -2.45
C TYR A 57 13.06 3.23 -1.17
N ASP A 58 14.32 3.63 -1.35
CA ASP A 58 15.22 4.08 -0.29
C ASP A 58 15.45 5.59 -0.44
N ARG A 59 15.58 6.30 0.69
CA ARG A 59 16.08 7.68 0.70
C ARG A 59 17.58 7.71 0.48
N SER A 60 18.04 8.67 -0.33
CA SER A 60 19.46 8.98 -0.53
C SER A 60 19.66 10.50 -0.61
N PRO A 61 20.31 11.14 0.38
CA PRO A 61 20.83 10.53 1.62
C PRO A 61 19.70 9.96 2.49
N THR A 62 20.06 9.07 3.43
CA THR A 62 19.12 8.56 4.43
C THR A 62 18.46 9.72 5.19
N SER A 63 17.15 9.66 5.40
CA SER A 63 16.46 10.53 6.36
C SER A 63 16.23 9.84 7.70
N CYS A 64 16.48 8.52 7.79
CA CYS A 64 16.39 7.79 9.04
C CYS A 64 17.44 8.23 10.06
N ARG A 65 16.94 8.60 11.24
CA ARG A 65 17.69 9.04 12.41
C ARG A 65 17.15 8.33 13.67
N GLU A 66 16.86 7.04 13.53
CA GLU A 66 16.21 6.21 14.55
C GLU A 66 14.84 6.81 14.93
N GLN A 67 14.51 6.86 16.22
CA GLN A 67 13.21 7.35 16.73
C GLN A 67 13.07 8.88 16.75
N VAL A 68 13.87 9.60 15.97
CA VAL A 68 13.77 11.06 15.92
C VAL A 68 12.78 11.47 14.84
N GLU A 69 11.62 11.98 15.26
CA GLU A 69 10.59 12.56 14.39
C GLU A 69 11.22 13.48 13.33
N GLY A 70 10.91 13.20 12.08
CA GLY A 70 11.41 13.90 10.91
C GLY A 70 10.36 14.75 10.22
N GLY A 71 9.09 14.39 10.40
CA GLY A 71 7.94 14.99 9.73
C GLY A 71 7.90 14.69 8.23
N GLU A 72 6.99 15.36 7.54
CA GLU A 72 6.67 15.11 6.13
C GLU A 72 7.91 15.07 5.20
N LYS A 73 8.91 15.92 5.43
CA LYS A 73 10.13 16.00 4.59
C LYS A 73 11.01 14.74 4.64
N ASP A 74 10.90 13.96 5.70
CA ASP A 74 11.70 12.76 5.93
C ASP A 74 10.96 11.48 5.48
N THR A 75 9.72 11.61 4.98
CA THR A 75 8.90 10.49 4.47
C THR A 75 9.42 9.90 3.16
N ALA A 76 9.08 8.64 2.88
CA ALA A 76 9.21 8.07 1.55
C ALA A 76 8.09 8.56 0.62
N PHE A 77 6.84 8.53 1.09
CA PHE A 77 5.67 8.93 0.32
C PHE A 77 4.74 9.85 1.10
N VAL A 78 4.18 10.82 0.39
CA VAL A 78 3.10 11.68 0.87
C VAL A 78 1.89 11.50 -0.04
N LEU A 79 0.82 10.94 0.53
CA LEU A 79 -0.44 10.71 -0.14
C LEU A 79 -1.39 11.84 0.22
N GLN A 80 -1.87 12.56 -0.79
CA GLN A 80 -2.96 13.51 -0.57
C GLN A 80 -4.29 12.76 -0.48
N LYS A 81 -5.32 13.43 0.06
CA LYS A 81 -6.66 12.86 0.24
C LYS A 81 -7.15 12.03 -0.95
N GLY A 82 -7.58 10.79 -0.70
CA GLY A 82 -8.10 9.91 -1.76
C GLY A 82 -7.04 9.27 -2.66
N ALA A 83 -5.75 9.61 -2.50
CA ALA A 83 -4.69 9.00 -3.27
C ALA A 83 -4.50 7.52 -2.91
N THR A 84 -4.00 6.74 -3.86
CA THR A 84 -3.70 5.33 -3.68
C THR A 84 -2.21 5.06 -3.90
N LEU A 85 -1.58 4.41 -2.93
CA LEU A 85 -0.24 3.85 -3.05
C LEU A 85 -0.36 2.33 -3.09
N ARG A 86 0.23 1.68 -4.10
CA ARG A 86 0.18 0.23 -4.20
C ARG A 86 1.45 -0.44 -4.68
N ASN A 87 1.65 -1.69 -4.25
CA ASN A 87 2.77 -2.55 -4.66
C ASN A 87 4.12 -1.83 -4.49
N VAL A 88 4.38 -1.33 -3.29
CA VAL A 88 5.58 -0.56 -2.97
C VAL A 88 6.30 -1.23 -1.81
N ILE A 89 7.63 -1.27 -1.88
CA ILE A 89 8.49 -1.64 -0.76
C ILE A 89 9.24 -0.37 -0.32
N ILE A 90 9.13 0.01 0.94
CA ILE A 90 9.84 1.13 1.54
C ILE A 90 11.04 0.55 2.28
N GLY A 91 12.22 1.01 1.90
CA GLY A 91 13.48 0.58 2.48
C GLY A 91 13.84 1.35 3.74
N LYS A 92 14.81 0.80 4.49
CA LYS A 92 15.21 1.24 5.84
C LYS A 92 15.75 2.67 5.95
N THR A 93 16.11 3.31 4.84
CA THR A 93 16.70 4.66 4.88
C THR A 93 15.63 5.77 4.89
N ALA A 94 14.35 5.40 4.72
CA ALA A 94 13.21 6.26 4.99
C ALA A 94 13.10 6.53 6.49
N GLY A 95 13.28 7.78 6.90
CA GLY A 95 13.09 8.20 8.29
C GLY A 95 11.65 8.06 8.72
N GLU A 96 10.73 8.40 7.83
CA GLU A 96 9.31 8.08 8.00
C GLU A 96 8.78 7.40 6.74
N GLY A 97 7.75 6.55 6.90
CA GLY A 97 7.25 5.75 5.80
C GLY A 97 6.28 6.52 4.89
N VAL A 98 4.99 6.47 5.21
CA VAL A 98 3.89 7.03 4.40
C VAL A 98 3.08 8.03 5.21
N TYR A 99 2.95 9.25 4.71
CA TYR A 99 1.97 10.20 5.23
C TYR A 99 0.69 10.17 4.41
N CYS A 100 -0.46 9.97 5.05
CA CYS A 100 -1.76 10.22 4.46
C CYS A 100 -2.29 11.58 4.93
N LEU A 101 -2.22 12.59 4.05
CA LEU A 101 -2.64 13.96 4.33
C LEU A 101 -4.11 14.18 3.97
N GLY A 102 -4.92 14.53 4.97
CA GLY A 102 -6.34 14.83 4.79
C GLY A 102 -7.25 13.61 4.85
N GLY A 103 -6.72 12.45 5.27
CA GLY A 103 -7.43 11.18 5.36
C GLY A 103 -7.84 10.58 4.02
N GLY A 104 -8.52 9.43 4.03
CA GLY A 104 -9.14 8.86 2.83
C GLY A 104 -8.18 8.19 1.85
N CYS A 105 -6.92 7.95 2.22
CA CYS A 105 -5.95 7.32 1.32
C CYS A 105 -6.17 5.80 1.25
N ASN A 106 -5.72 5.18 0.16
CA ASN A 106 -5.66 3.73 0.03
C ASN A 106 -4.18 3.29 0.00
N ILE A 107 -3.79 2.47 0.94
CA ILE A 107 -2.43 1.94 1.10
C ILE A 107 -2.52 0.43 0.89
N GLU A 108 -2.26 -0.02 -0.33
CA GLU A 108 -2.54 -1.38 -0.80
C GLU A 108 -1.24 -2.14 -1.05
N PHE A 109 -1.00 -3.24 -0.33
CA PHE A 109 0.20 -4.06 -0.54
C PHE A 109 1.51 -3.27 -0.42
N VAL A 110 1.57 -2.35 0.56
CA VAL A 110 2.78 -1.57 0.87
C VAL A 110 3.56 -2.27 1.97
N TRP A 111 4.86 -2.46 1.75
CA TRP A 111 5.75 -3.14 2.68
C TRP A 111 6.82 -2.20 3.22
N PHE A 112 7.16 -2.34 4.49
CA PHE A 112 8.24 -1.62 5.15
C PHE A 112 9.30 -2.64 5.56
N GLU A 113 10.46 -2.57 4.90
CA GLU A 113 11.60 -3.49 5.14
C GLU A 113 12.13 -3.38 6.57
N ASP A 114 12.19 -2.15 7.10
CA ASP A 114 12.66 -1.82 8.44
C ASP A 114 12.13 -0.42 8.77
N VAL A 115 11.19 -0.34 9.71
CA VAL A 115 10.54 0.93 10.08
C VAL A 115 11.50 1.74 10.96
N CYS A 116 11.85 2.95 10.52
CA CYS A 116 12.75 3.82 11.26
C CYS A 116 12.05 4.51 12.44
N GLU A 117 11.15 5.46 12.20
CA GLU A 117 10.31 6.09 13.24
C GLU A 117 8.86 5.56 13.13
N ASP A 118 8.01 6.16 12.29
CA ASP A 118 6.66 5.68 12.00
C ASP A 118 6.56 5.07 10.57
N ALA A 119 5.82 3.96 10.42
CA ALA A 119 5.58 3.36 9.10
C ALA A 119 4.49 4.11 8.31
N ILE A 120 3.36 4.40 8.95
CA ILE A 120 2.24 5.14 8.37
C ILE A 120 1.85 6.21 9.37
N SER A 121 1.59 7.42 8.91
CA SER A 121 0.92 8.43 9.74
C SER A 121 -0.27 9.01 8.99
N ILE A 122 -1.44 8.96 9.60
CA ILE A 122 -2.64 9.62 9.10
C ILE A 122 -2.70 11.01 9.75
N LYS A 123 -2.63 12.05 8.93
CA LYS A 123 -2.58 13.45 9.42
C LYS A 123 -3.75 14.24 8.85
N ASN A 124 -4.38 15.06 9.69
CA ASN A 124 -5.45 16.00 9.31
C ASN A 124 -6.70 15.36 8.67
N ASP A 125 -7.05 14.13 9.06
CA ASP A 125 -8.32 13.51 8.66
C ASP A 125 -9.52 14.23 9.31
N LYS A 126 -10.69 14.12 8.67
CA LYS A 126 -11.94 14.68 9.19
C LYS A 126 -12.89 13.56 9.56
N ALA A 127 -13.84 13.86 10.45
CA ALA A 127 -14.91 12.92 10.79
C ALA A 127 -15.60 12.38 9.52
N GLY A 128 -15.60 11.06 9.36
CA GLY A 128 -16.14 10.37 8.19
C GLY A 128 -15.13 10.02 7.10
N ASP A 129 -13.89 10.52 7.18
CA ASP A 129 -12.80 10.05 6.31
C ASP A 129 -12.35 8.65 6.76
N VAL A 130 -12.07 7.78 5.80
CA VAL A 130 -11.63 6.40 6.06
C VAL A 130 -10.39 6.13 5.21
N THR A 131 -9.24 5.98 5.87
CA THR A 131 -8.01 5.50 5.24
C THR A 131 -7.99 3.98 5.27
N TRP A 132 -7.75 3.36 4.12
CA TRP A 132 -7.68 1.90 3.99
C TRP A 132 -6.23 1.44 3.93
N ILE A 133 -5.87 0.50 4.79
CA ILE A 133 -4.59 -0.21 4.74
C ILE A 133 -4.93 -1.67 4.45
N VAL A 134 -4.59 -2.14 3.25
CA VAL A 134 -5.06 -3.43 2.72
C VAL A 134 -3.86 -4.27 2.26
N GLY A 135 -3.58 -5.34 3.01
CA GLY A 135 -2.39 -6.16 2.79
C GLY A 135 -1.09 -5.40 3.10
N GLY A 136 0.04 -5.95 2.66
CA GLY A 136 1.35 -5.40 3.01
C GLY A 136 1.91 -5.96 4.31
N GLY A 137 2.93 -5.30 4.84
CA GLY A 137 3.55 -5.69 6.12
C GLY A 137 4.65 -4.73 6.55
N ALA A 138 4.88 -4.61 7.85
CA ALA A 138 5.92 -3.77 8.42
C ALA A 138 6.82 -4.60 9.31
N TYR A 139 8.14 -4.47 9.11
CA TYR A 139 9.15 -5.18 9.88
C TYR A 139 9.93 -4.21 10.77
N HIS A 140 10.41 -4.73 11.91
CA HIS A 140 11.40 -4.08 12.78
C HIS A 140 11.00 -2.71 13.36
N ALA A 141 9.71 -2.38 13.44
CA ALA A 141 9.23 -1.16 14.09
C ALA A 141 9.51 -1.18 15.60
N ALA A 142 10.29 -0.20 16.08
CA ALA A 142 10.64 -0.07 17.50
C ALA A 142 9.64 0.78 18.30
N ASP A 143 8.87 1.68 17.66
CA ASP A 143 7.81 2.48 18.29
C ASP A 143 6.43 2.23 17.65
N LYS A 144 6.13 2.84 16.48
CA LYS A 144 4.78 2.79 15.88
C LYS A 144 4.76 2.30 14.45
N ILE A 145 3.67 1.62 14.08
CA ILE A 145 3.38 1.23 12.70
C ILE A 145 2.36 2.20 12.08
N ILE A 146 1.38 2.68 12.84
CA ILE A 146 0.33 3.62 12.41
C ILE A 146 0.19 4.71 13.48
#